data_AF-R7JFY2-F1
#
_entry.id   AF-R7JFY2-F1
#
_cell.length_a   1.000
_cell.length_b   1.000
_cell.length_c   1.000
_cell.angle_alpha   90.00
_cell.angle_beta   90.00
_cell.angle_gamma   90.00
#
_symmetry.space_group_name_H-M   'P 1'
#
loop_
_entity.id
_entity.type
_entity.pdbx_description
1 polymer ?
#
loop_
_entity_poly.entity_id
_entity_poly.type
_entity_poly.pdbx_seq_one_letter_code
_entity_poly.pdbx_strand_id
1 'polypeptide(L)' 'MILKNKLTRETIEITYPEFRKRFAKEIRTAFESYRKTQLNKYSYNFKDDNSMEYNFYVQLQWNFNHFGNSNWYIEKL' A
#
# COMPACT_ATOMS: atom_id res chain seq x y z
N MET A 1 12.30 7.18 0.43
CA MET A 1 10.92 7.18 0.94
C MET A 1 10.90 7.64 2.38
N ILE A 2 9.97 8.51 2.73
CA ILE A 2 9.72 9.01 4.08
C ILE A 2 8.41 8.40 4.58
N LEU A 3 8.46 7.69 5.70
CA LEU A 3 7.27 7.21 6.40
C LEU A 3 7.11 7.93 7.73
N LYS A 4 5.84 8.15 8.10
CA LYS A 4 5.49 8.80 9.35
C LYS A 4 4.51 7.96 10.14
N ASN A 5 4.73 7.86 11.43
CA ASN A 5 3.82 7.19 12.35
C ASN A 5 2.65 8.11 12.69
N LYS A 6 1.42 7.60 12.58
CA LYS A 6 0.17 8.32 12.85
C LYS A 6 0.07 8.74 14.32
N LEU A 7 0.55 7.90 15.24
CA LEU A 7 0.42 8.08 16.69
C LEU A 7 1.61 8.83 17.27
N THR A 8 2.83 8.35 17.03
CA THR A 8 4.04 8.89 17.65
C THR A 8 4.59 10.11 16.90
N ARG A 9 4.13 10.36 15.66
CA ARG A 9 4.68 11.36 14.74
C ARG A 9 6.15 11.15 14.38
N GLU A 10 6.72 10.01 14.75
CA GLU A 10 8.06 9.60 14.33
C GLU A 10 8.13 9.51 12.82
N THR A 11 9.25 9.94 12.28
CA THR A 11 9.53 9.90 10.85
C THR A 11 10.75 9.01 10.63
N ILE A 12 10.66 8.10 9.67
CA ILE A 12 11.79 7.30 9.20
C ILE A 12 11.99 7.53 7.72
N GLU A 13 13.25 7.71 7.33
CA GLU A 13 13.66 7.70 5.93
C GLU A 13 14.27 6.34 5.61
N ILE A 14 13.69 5.63 4.65
CA ILE A 14 14.15 4.30 4.25
C ILE A 14 14.15 4.15 2.74
N THR A 15 14.94 3.20 2.26
CA THR A 15 14.97 2.80 0.85
C THR A 15 13.75 1.96 0.50
N TYR A 16 13.36 1.90 -0.79
CA TYR A 16 12.26 1.05 -1.24
C TYR A 16 12.46 -0.44 -0.93
N PRO A 17 13.65 -1.05 -1.15
CA PRO A 17 13.88 -2.45 -0.77
C PRO A 17 13.72 -2.69 0.74
N GLU A 18 14.16 -1.76 1.57
CA GLU A 18 14.00 -1.85 3.02
C GLU A 18 12.53 -1.70 3.44
N PHE A 19 11.79 -0.78 2.81
CA PHE A 19 10.34 -0.66 2.98
C PHE A 19 9.64 -1.98 2.67
N ARG A 20 9.94 -2.61 1.52
CA ARG A 20 9.34 -3.90 1.12
C ARG A 20 9.61 -5.02 2.13
N LYS A 21 10.78 -5.01 2.78
CA LYS A 21 11.13 -6.00 3.82
C LYS A 21 10.46 -5.70 5.15
N ARG A 22 10.59 -4.45 5.63
CA ARG A 22 10.12 -4.03 6.96
C ARG A 22 8.60 -4.00 7.08
N PHE A 23 7.91 -3.62 6.00
CA PHE A 23 6.45 -3.48 5.94
C PHE A 23 5.77 -4.61 5.14
N ALA A 24 6.41 -5.76 4.99
CA ALA A 24 5.90 -6.85 4.14
C ALA A 24 4.48 -7.29 4.53
N LYS A 25 4.18 -7.35 5.83
CA LYS A 25 2.86 -7.72 6.34
C LYS A 25 1.81 -6.65 6.02
N GLU A 26 2.15 -5.39 6.25
CA GLU A 26 1.27 -4.25 6.00
C GLU A 26 0.99 -4.07 4.51
N ILE A 27 2.00 -4.27 3.66
CA ILE A 27 1.87 -4.24 2.20
C ILE A 27 0.91 -5.35 1.75
N ARG A 28 1.06 -6.57 2.26
CA ARG A 28 0.16 -7.68 1.94
C ARG A 28 -1.28 -7.36 2.35
N THR A 29 -1.49 -6.90 3.57
CA THR A 29 -2.84 -6.51 4.04
C THR A 29 -3.44 -5.39 3.19
N ALA A 30 -2.65 -4.36 2.85
CA ALA A 30 -3.10 -3.26 2.01
C ALA A 30 -3.47 -3.75 0.59
N PHE A 31 -2.66 -4.65 0.03
CA PHE A 31 -2.92 -5.23 -1.28
C PHE A 31 -4.17 -6.10 -1.30
N GLU A 32 -4.38 -6.95 -0.29
CA GLU A 32 -5.58 -7.78 -0.17
C GLU A 32 -6.86 -6.93 -0.09
N SER A 33 -6.82 -5.86 0.72
CA SER A 33 -7.90 -4.87 0.82
C SER A 33 -8.14 -4.17 -0.52
N TYR A 34 -7.08 -3.67 -1.19
CA TYR A 34 -7.17 -3.05 -2.51
C TYR A 34 -7.82 -3.99 -3.52
N ARG A 35 -7.34 -5.24 -3.61
CA ARG A 35 -7.84 -6.27 -4.54
C ARG A 35 -9.32 -6.54 -4.32
N LYS A 36 -9.74 -6.75 -3.07
CA LYS A 36 -11.16 -6.94 -2.72
C LYS A 36 -12.01 -5.74 -3.13
N THR A 37 -11.53 -4.52 -2.88
CA THR A 37 -12.24 -3.30 -3.28
C THR A 37 -12.35 -3.15 -4.79
N GLN A 38 -11.28 -3.44 -5.56
CA GLN A 38 -11.35 -3.34 -7.02
C GLN A 38 -12.27 -4.40 -7.63
N LEU A 39 -12.24 -5.64 -7.13
CA LEU A 39 -13.10 -6.73 -7.60
C LEU A 39 -14.59 -6.48 -7.32
N ASN A 40 -14.91 -5.74 -6.26
CA ASN A 40 -16.29 -5.37 -5.94
C ASN A 40 -16.86 -4.26 -6.83
N LYS A 41 -16.06 -3.61 -7.69
CA LYS A 41 -16.54 -2.56 -8.58
C LYS A 41 -17.23 -3.17 -9.80
N TYR A 42 -18.56 -3.23 -9.76
CA TYR A 42 -19.41 -3.75 -10.84
C TYR A 42 -19.19 -3.13 -12.23
N SER A 43 -18.60 -1.93 -12.33
CA SER A 43 -18.45 -1.17 -13.58
C SER A 43 -17.13 -1.39 -14.31
N TYR A 44 -16.10 -1.90 -13.64
CA TYR A 44 -14.82 -2.21 -14.25
C TYR A 44 -14.67 -3.72 -14.18
N ASN A 45 -14.62 -4.39 -15.33
CA ASN A 45 -14.28 -5.82 -15.42
C ASN A 45 -12.81 -6.06 -15.02
N PHE A 46 -12.40 -5.67 -13.81
CA PHE A 46 -11.08 -5.91 -13.27
C PHE A 46 -10.89 -7.41 -13.18
N LYS A 47 -9.99 -7.92 -14.01
CA LYS A 47 -9.56 -9.31 -13.96
C LYS A 47 -8.67 -9.48 -12.75
N ASP A 48 -8.88 -10.59 -12.06
CA ASP A 48 -8.03 -11.00 -10.94
C ASP A 48 -6.72 -11.59 -11.47
N ASP A 49 -5.86 -10.73 -12.01
CA ASP A 49 -4.58 -11.09 -12.63
C ASP A 49 -3.42 -10.20 -12.11
N ASN A 50 -2.23 -10.43 -12.64
CA ASN A 50 -1.00 -9.73 -12.22
C ASN A 50 -1.06 -8.20 -12.43
N SER A 51 -2.00 -7.69 -13.23
CA SER A 51 -2.17 -6.23 -13.40
C SER A 51 -2.64 -5.56 -12.11
N MET A 52 -3.33 -6.28 -11.21
CA MET A 52 -3.75 -5.74 -9.92
C MET A 52 -2.56 -5.37 -9.04
N GLU A 53 -1.56 -6.24 -8.97
CA GLU A 53 -0.36 -5.99 -8.18
C GLU A 53 0.45 -4.83 -8.78
N TYR A 54 0.58 -4.80 -10.10
CA TYR A 54 1.20 -3.67 -10.80
C TYR A 54 0.48 -2.35 -10.48
N ASN A 55 -0.85 -2.29 -10.64
CA ASN A 55 -1.66 -1.10 -10.36
C ASN A 55 -1.57 -0.67 -8.90
N PHE A 56 -1.47 -1.62 -7.97
CA PHE A 56 -1.23 -1.33 -6.56
C PHE A 56 0.08 -0.56 -6.36
N TYR A 57 1.18 -1.03 -6.96
CA TYR A 57 2.50 -0.39 -6.80
C TYR A 57 2.68 0.90 -7.60
N VAL A 58 2.01 1.08 -8.74
CA VAL A 58 2.04 2.35 -9.50
C VAL A 58 1.54 3.53 -8.65
N GLN A 59 0.49 3.31 -7.87
CA GLN A 59 -0.04 4.31 -6.93
C GLN A 59 0.27 3.93 -5.47
N LEU A 60 1.45 3.36 -5.22
CA LEU A 60 1.82 2.76 -3.93
C LEU A 60 1.53 3.68 -2.74
N GLN A 61 1.90 4.96 -2.80
CA GLN A 61 1.68 5.88 -1.68
C GLN A 61 0.21 5.96 -1.31
N TRP A 62 -0.66 6.19 -2.29
CA TRP A 62 -2.09 6.31 -2.05
C TRP A 62 -2.69 4.96 -1.62
N ASN A 63 -2.38 3.89 -2.36
CA ASN A 63 -2.94 2.57 -2.10
C ASN A 63 -2.52 2.02 -0.73
N PHE A 64 -1.25 2.12 -0.36
CA PHE A 64 -0.76 1.67 0.95
C PHE A 64 -1.40 2.47 2.08
N ASN A 65 -1.49 3.79 1.94
CA ASN A 65 -2.05 4.66 2.98
C ASN A 65 -3.57 4.48 3.14
N HIS A 66 -4.28 4.20 2.05
CA HIS A 66 -5.74 4.10 2.02
C HIS A 66 -6.25 2.69 2.38
N PHE A 67 -5.61 1.64 1.86
CA PHE A 67 -6.05 0.25 2.07
C PHE A 67 -5.30 -0.46 3.19
N GLY A 68 -4.17 0.09 3.64
CA GLY A 68 -3.37 -0.47 4.72
C GLY A 68 -3.87 -0.06 6.10
N ASN A 69 -3.99 -1.04 6.99
CA ASN A 69 -4.20 -0.80 8.43
C ASN A 69 -2.86 -0.69 9.17
N SER A 70 -1.98 0.20 8.69
CA SER A 70 -0.68 0.47 9.32
C SER A 70 -0.71 1.74 10.14
N ASN A 71 0.01 1.74 11.26
CA ASN A 71 0.33 2.96 12.01
C ASN A 71 1.32 3.84 11.26
N TRP A 72 2.01 3.32 10.24
CA TRP A 72 2.91 4.06 9.38
C TRP A 72 2.21 4.39 8.05
N TYR A 73 2.42 5.59 7.55
CA TYR A 73 1.97 6.00 6.21
C TYR A 73 3.14 6.59 5.44
N ILE A 74 3.11 6.43 4.11
CA ILE A 74 4.09 7.01 3.21
C ILE A 74 3.77 8.50 3.07
N GLU A 75 4.61 9.34 3.65
CA GLU A 75 4.53 10.80 3.53
C GLU A 75 5.13 11.26 2.19
N LYS A 76 6.22 10.62 1.76
CA LYS A 76 6.88 10.89 0.48
C LYS A 76 7.52 9.62 -0.09
N LEU A 77 7.36 9.36 -1.39
CA LEU A 77 8.08 8.29 -2.10
C LEU A 77 9.52 8.73 -2.40
#